data_AF-A0A316D7A6-F1
#
_entry.id   AF-A0A316D7A6-F1
#
_cell.length_a   1.000
_cell.length_b   1.000
_cell.length_c   1.000
_cell.angle_alpha   90.00
_cell.angle_beta   90.00
_cell.angle_gamma   90.00
#
_symmetry.space_group_name_H-M   'P 1'
#
loop_
_entity.id
_entity.type
_entity.pdbx_description
1 polymer ?
#
loop_
_entity_poly.entity_id
_entity_poly.type
_entity_poly.pdbx_seq_one_letter_code
_entity_poly.pdbx_strand_id
1 'polypeptide(L)'
;MGALLEIISKPFAPLIKWVLAVVEWVKKLPELLKKGKETVEEKVLAPERSLSQYVRIGRRYFSKRLLVAVVLLLVGGSLYLYLRPPALLAGWLGWPRTLIEGSKQAMAFQGLGKLITQEGELHYVGQVVKGVYAGQGKLYNDREVLIYDGEFKKGLPNGTGTQYNGFGQLVYQGSFKDGLFSGSGQAYHGSGKMRYDGEFKNGAMQGAGTKYYVTGQVQYTGEFVNDEYAGKGTLYDVFGKVQYDGLFLAGKYEGVGTLYTNKGSVLYTGAFSAGLYSGVGKLFGESGKPIYDGAFQNGQYSGAGTEFYDDGTVKFKGEFAAGKYQGEGKLFAATGKPSYTGSFVSGKFEGEGQKFDADGLPLYKGQFKSGLEDGSGERFDKKGTSLYKGFFQRGRIYYPGFLGFSPKAVEALLDKPTDVTMATSGEQKLEMLYSKYKMTFQLELSKENAKDSLVTAVEVWNESGLQDIDAIVKGKDVAGADALDEPSNAKGEDADTKPSLYRKDGNVTVYKVGDALYYCYYNGEKLLRAMVGPYKQG
;
A
#
# COMPACT_ATOMS: atom_id res chain seq x y z
N MET A 1 -37.36 -21.24 15.48
CA MET A 1 -37.98 -22.48 16.03
C MET A 1 -39.20 -22.24 16.93
N GLY A 2 -39.24 -21.21 17.80
CA GLY A 2 -40.35 -21.00 18.74
C GLY A 2 -41.73 -20.75 18.12
N ALA A 3 -41.84 -19.91 17.08
CA ALA A 3 -43.13 -19.48 16.53
C ALA A 3 -43.86 -20.57 15.70
N LEU A 4 -43.12 -21.46 15.03
CA LEU A 4 -43.70 -22.57 14.26
C LEU A 4 -44.14 -23.73 15.18
N LEU A 5 -43.37 -23.96 16.25
CA LEU A 5 -43.77 -24.85 17.35
C LEU A 5 -44.99 -24.30 18.09
N GLU A 6 -45.12 -23.00 18.33
CA GLU A 6 -46.29 -22.40 19.00
C GLU A 6 -47.59 -22.54 18.21
N ILE A 7 -47.57 -22.46 16.88
CA ILE A 7 -48.79 -22.52 16.06
C ILE A 7 -49.25 -23.97 15.86
N ILE A 8 -48.31 -24.90 15.69
CA ILE A 8 -48.62 -26.33 15.48
C ILE A 8 -48.90 -27.05 16.81
N SER A 9 -48.29 -26.61 17.92
CA SER A 9 -48.49 -27.24 19.23
C SER A 9 -49.68 -26.72 20.03
N LYS A 10 -50.30 -25.57 19.71
CA LYS A 10 -51.43 -25.03 20.50
C LYS A 10 -52.60 -26.01 20.74
N PRO A 11 -53.09 -26.79 19.75
CA PRO A 11 -54.12 -27.80 20.01
C PRO A 11 -53.58 -29.09 20.68
N PHE A 12 -52.26 -29.31 20.68
CA PHE A 12 -51.61 -30.50 21.23
C PHE A 12 -50.76 -30.23 22.48
N ALA A 13 -50.70 -29.00 22.97
CA ALA A 13 -49.97 -28.57 24.16
C ALA A 13 -50.34 -29.37 25.42
N PRO A 14 -51.62 -29.72 25.68
CA PRO A 14 -51.94 -30.63 26.78
C PRO A 14 -51.39 -32.04 26.56
N LEU A 15 -51.37 -32.53 25.32
CA LEU A 15 -50.84 -33.85 24.97
C LEU A 15 -49.31 -33.91 25.10
N ILE A 16 -48.61 -32.86 24.64
CA ILE A 16 -47.14 -32.74 24.72
C ILE A 16 -46.71 -32.58 26.19
N LYS A 17 -47.41 -31.76 26.99
CA LYS A 17 -47.19 -31.69 28.44
C LYS A 17 -47.42 -33.03 29.12
N TRP A 18 -48.46 -33.76 28.72
CA TRP A 18 -48.75 -35.08 29.27
C TRP A 18 -47.66 -36.11 28.89
N VAL A 19 -47.19 -36.12 27.64
CA VAL A 19 -46.09 -36.99 27.18
C VAL A 19 -44.78 -36.65 27.89
N LEU A 20 -44.44 -35.37 28.04
CA LEU A 20 -43.23 -34.94 28.77
C LEU A 20 -43.30 -35.31 30.26
N ALA A 21 -44.48 -35.14 30.89
CA ALA A 21 -44.70 -35.57 32.26
C ALA A 21 -44.57 -37.10 32.43
N VAL A 22 -45.05 -37.88 31.45
CA VAL A 22 -44.87 -39.34 31.43
C VAL A 22 -43.40 -39.70 31.24
N VAL A 23 -42.65 -39.01 30.38
CA VAL A 23 -41.21 -39.25 30.17
C VAL A 23 -40.38 -38.90 31.41
N GLU A 24 -40.66 -37.78 32.08
CA GLU A 24 -40.02 -37.42 33.35
C GLU A 24 -40.36 -38.40 34.48
N TRP A 25 -41.59 -38.91 34.50
CA TRP A 25 -42.01 -39.95 35.44
C TRP A 25 -41.32 -41.29 35.14
N VAL A 26 -41.20 -41.69 33.87
CA VAL A 26 -40.48 -42.91 33.43
C VAL A 26 -38.98 -42.82 33.74
N LYS A 27 -38.36 -41.64 33.68
CA LYS A 27 -36.95 -41.43 34.11
C LYS A 27 -36.74 -41.65 35.61
N LYS A 28 -37.77 -41.37 36.43
CA LYS A 28 -37.77 -41.60 37.89
C LYS A 28 -38.17 -43.04 38.27
N LEU A 29 -38.67 -43.82 37.30
CA LEU A 29 -39.12 -45.19 37.50
C LEU A 29 -38.03 -46.14 38.06
N PRO A 30 -36.74 -46.08 37.66
CA PRO A 30 -35.71 -46.96 38.20
C PRO A 30 -35.44 -46.72 39.70
N GLU A 31 -35.50 -45.47 40.17
CA GLU A 31 -35.36 -45.11 41.58
C GLU A 31 -36.59 -45.49 42.41
N LEU A 32 -37.80 -45.29 41.86
CA LEU A 32 -39.05 -45.68 42.49
C LEU A 32 -39.20 -47.21 42.58
N LEU A 33 -38.76 -47.94 41.54
CA LEU A 33 -38.72 -49.40 41.54
C LEU A 33 -37.66 -49.94 42.51
N LYS A 34 -36.53 -49.25 42.72
CA LYS A 34 -35.54 -49.59 43.76
C LYS A 34 -36.09 -49.40 45.19
N LYS A 35 -36.84 -48.33 45.45
CA LYS A 35 -37.46 -48.07 46.77
C LYS A 35 -38.76 -48.85 47.02
N GLY A 36 -39.43 -49.32 45.97
CA GLY A 36 -40.75 -49.96 46.05
C GLY A 36 -40.76 -51.46 45.77
N LYS A 37 -39.61 -52.10 45.47
CA LYS A 37 -39.56 -53.50 45.03
C LYS A 37 -40.20 -54.46 46.05
N GLU A 38 -39.86 -54.30 47.33
CA GLU A 38 -40.39 -55.14 48.42
C GLU A 38 -41.88 -54.85 48.68
N THR A 39 -42.31 -53.59 48.58
CA THR A 39 -43.71 -53.20 48.86
C THR A 39 -44.68 -53.57 47.73
N VAL A 40 -44.21 -53.57 46.47
CA VAL A 40 -45.02 -53.92 45.29
C VAL A 40 -45.18 -55.44 45.17
N GLU A 41 -44.14 -56.22 45.46
CA GLU A 41 -44.24 -57.69 45.47
C GLU A 41 -45.22 -58.20 46.54
N GLU A 42 -45.18 -57.63 47.75
CA GLU A 42 -46.02 -58.07 48.88
C GLU A 42 -47.48 -57.57 48.81
N LYS A 43 -47.73 -56.32 48.38
CA LYS A 43 -49.07 -55.69 48.44
C LYS A 43 -49.84 -55.63 47.11
N VAL A 44 -49.19 -55.94 45.99
CA VAL A 44 -49.77 -55.76 44.65
C VAL A 44 -49.65 -57.01 43.78
N LEU A 45 -48.58 -57.81 43.91
CA LEU A 45 -48.33 -59.01 43.10
C LEU A 45 -48.59 -60.34 43.83
N ALA A 46 -48.90 -60.30 45.14
CA ALA A 46 -49.25 -61.46 45.97
C ALA A 46 -50.48 -62.24 45.47
N PRO A 47 -50.61 -63.55 45.76
CA PRO A 47 -51.74 -64.37 45.33
C PRO A 47 -53.08 -63.86 45.88
N GLU A 48 -54.13 -63.94 45.07
CA GLU A 48 -55.45 -63.32 45.28
C GLU A 48 -56.30 -64.03 46.36
N ARG A 49 -55.77 -64.12 47.60
CA ARG A 49 -56.38 -64.87 48.70
C ARG A 49 -57.15 -64.00 49.72
N SER A 50 -57.16 -62.68 49.55
CA SER A 50 -57.73 -61.70 50.50
C SER A 50 -58.39 -60.51 49.78
N LEU A 51 -59.49 -59.99 50.35
CA LEU A 51 -60.21 -58.79 49.88
C LEU A 51 -59.31 -57.54 49.78
N SER A 52 -58.22 -57.47 50.56
CA SER A 52 -57.26 -56.37 50.52
C SER A 52 -56.44 -56.28 49.22
N GLN A 53 -56.47 -57.33 48.39
CA GLN A 53 -55.80 -57.40 47.08
C GLN A 53 -56.67 -56.89 45.93
N TYR A 54 -57.89 -56.45 46.23
CA TYR A 54 -58.84 -55.91 45.25
C TYR A 54 -59.05 -54.41 45.45
N VAL A 55 -59.32 -53.71 44.35
CA VAL A 55 -59.79 -52.31 44.34
C VAL A 55 -61.22 -52.32 43.85
N ARG A 56 -62.12 -51.71 44.62
CA ARG A 56 -63.52 -51.57 44.25
C ARG A 56 -63.67 -50.37 43.32
N ILE A 57 -64.13 -50.61 42.10
CA ILE A 57 -64.45 -49.57 41.12
C ILE A 57 -65.92 -49.75 40.73
N GLY A 58 -66.78 -48.86 41.24
CA GLY A 58 -68.23 -48.98 41.11
C GLY A 58 -68.81 -50.19 41.86
N ARG A 59 -69.56 -51.05 41.16
CA ARG A 59 -70.19 -52.27 41.71
C ARG A 59 -69.31 -53.53 41.64
N ARG A 60 -68.11 -53.45 41.06
CA ARG A 60 -67.22 -54.61 40.86
C ARG A 60 -65.89 -54.42 41.58
N TYR A 61 -65.27 -55.55 41.93
CA TYR A 61 -63.93 -55.62 42.50
C TYR A 61 -62.96 -56.09 41.42
N PHE A 62 -61.87 -55.35 41.22
CA PHE A 62 -60.79 -55.70 40.28
C PHE A 62 -59.52 -55.98 41.06
N SER A 63 -58.77 -57.02 40.70
CA SER A 63 -57.51 -57.31 41.40
C SER A 63 -56.47 -56.23 41.09
N LYS A 64 -55.69 -55.85 42.09
CA LYS A 64 -54.62 -54.84 41.94
C LYS A 64 -53.60 -55.29 40.89
N ARG A 65 -53.30 -56.59 40.84
CA ARG A 65 -52.42 -57.21 39.84
C ARG A 65 -52.97 -57.08 38.42
N LEU A 66 -54.27 -57.30 38.21
CA LEU A 66 -54.91 -57.09 36.91
C LEU A 66 -54.86 -55.62 36.48
N LEU A 67 -55.14 -54.69 37.40
CA LEU A 67 -55.07 -53.25 37.11
C LEU A 67 -53.64 -52.82 36.72
N VAL A 68 -52.63 -53.31 37.44
CA VAL A 68 -51.23 -53.07 37.08
C VAL A 68 -50.87 -53.70 35.74
N ALA A 69 -51.33 -54.92 35.45
CA ALA A 69 -51.11 -55.55 34.15
C ALA A 69 -51.75 -54.76 33.01
N VAL A 70 -52.97 -54.23 33.19
CA VAL A 70 -53.65 -53.38 32.21
C VAL A 70 -52.92 -52.05 32.04
N VAL A 71 -52.47 -51.40 33.11
CA VAL A 71 -51.67 -50.17 33.03
C VAL A 71 -50.36 -50.43 32.30
N LEU A 72 -49.66 -51.52 32.60
CA LEU A 72 -48.42 -51.91 31.90
C LEU A 72 -48.68 -52.23 30.42
N LEU A 73 -49.80 -52.86 30.07
CA LEU A 73 -50.20 -53.10 28.68
C LEU A 73 -50.56 -51.80 27.95
N LEU A 74 -51.24 -50.86 28.61
CA LEU A 74 -51.58 -49.56 28.04
C LEU A 74 -50.34 -48.67 27.86
N VAL A 75 -49.44 -48.65 28.85
CA VAL A 75 -48.16 -47.93 28.78
C VAL A 75 -47.25 -48.57 27.72
N GLY A 76 -47.12 -49.90 27.74
CA GLY A 76 -46.33 -50.64 26.76
C GLY A 76 -46.90 -50.52 25.35
N GLY A 77 -48.23 -50.58 25.18
CA GLY A 77 -48.92 -50.38 23.91
C GLY A 77 -48.81 -48.94 23.39
N SER A 78 -48.94 -47.95 24.27
CA SER A 78 -48.75 -46.53 23.90
C SER A 78 -47.30 -46.25 23.53
N LEU A 79 -46.33 -46.80 24.28
CA LEU A 79 -44.90 -46.73 23.96
C LEU A 79 -44.59 -47.44 22.64
N TYR A 80 -45.19 -48.60 22.38
CA TYR A 80 -45.06 -49.34 21.13
C TYR A 80 -45.63 -48.55 19.95
N LEU A 81 -46.83 -47.96 20.08
CA LEU A 81 -47.44 -47.11 19.06
C LEU A 81 -46.65 -45.82 18.84
N TYR A 82 -46.00 -45.28 19.87
CA TYR A 82 -45.10 -44.14 19.75
C TYR A 82 -43.79 -44.50 19.04
N LEU A 83 -43.22 -45.68 19.33
CA LEU A 83 -41.97 -46.14 18.72
C LEU A 83 -42.16 -46.72 17.31
N ARG A 84 -43.34 -47.28 17.02
CA ARG A 84 -43.71 -47.90 15.74
C ARG A 84 -45.18 -47.60 15.40
N PRO A 85 -45.52 -46.36 15.02
CA PRO A 85 -46.88 -46.01 14.66
C PRO A 85 -47.32 -46.79 13.41
N PRO A 86 -48.54 -47.36 13.41
CA PRO A 86 -49.17 -47.88 12.20
C PRO A 86 -49.15 -46.82 11.09
N ALA A 87 -49.00 -47.25 9.83
CA ALA A 87 -48.85 -46.36 8.67
C ALA A 87 -49.95 -45.28 8.55
N LEU A 88 -51.16 -45.57 9.06
CA LEU A 88 -52.28 -44.64 9.12
C LEU A 88 -52.07 -43.48 10.09
N LEU A 89 -51.35 -43.69 11.21
CA LEU A 89 -51.09 -42.67 12.23
C LEU A 89 -49.82 -41.84 11.95
N ALA A 90 -48.87 -42.38 11.17
CA ALA A 90 -47.62 -41.68 10.83
C ALA A 90 -47.86 -40.32 10.15
N GLY A 91 -48.86 -40.25 9.25
CA GLY A 91 -49.24 -39.00 8.57
C GLY A 91 -49.92 -37.98 9.50
N TRP A 92 -50.65 -38.45 10.51
CA TRP A 92 -51.33 -37.60 11.50
C TRP A 92 -50.37 -37.10 12.59
N LEU A 93 -49.38 -37.91 12.97
CA LEU A 93 -48.35 -37.59 13.97
C LEU A 93 -47.18 -36.77 13.40
N GLY A 94 -47.22 -36.41 12.11
CA GLY A 94 -46.18 -35.59 11.47
C GLY A 94 -44.85 -36.32 11.24
N TRP A 95 -44.87 -37.65 11.17
CA TRP A 95 -43.65 -38.43 10.90
C TRP A 95 -43.32 -38.38 9.41
N PRO A 96 -42.04 -38.19 9.04
CA PRO A 96 -41.65 -38.10 7.64
C PRO A 96 -41.91 -39.43 6.93
N ARG A 97 -42.56 -39.38 5.76
CA ARG A 97 -42.74 -40.59 4.92
C ARG A 97 -41.44 -40.93 4.20
N THR A 98 -41.00 -42.19 4.29
CA THR A 98 -39.86 -42.68 3.51
C THR A 98 -40.23 -42.83 2.03
N LEU A 99 -39.43 -42.26 1.15
CA LEU A 99 -39.65 -42.19 -0.29
C LEU A 99 -38.33 -42.49 -1.01
N ILE A 100 -38.37 -43.29 -2.07
CA ILE A 100 -37.20 -43.52 -2.93
C ILE A 100 -37.08 -42.33 -3.89
N GLU A 101 -35.89 -41.75 -3.99
CA GLU A 101 -35.61 -40.64 -4.92
C GLU A 101 -35.95 -41.01 -6.37
N GLY A 102 -36.53 -40.06 -7.11
CA GLY A 102 -36.97 -40.28 -8.50
C GLY A 102 -38.17 -41.21 -8.70
N SER A 103 -38.70 -41.82 -7.64
CA SER A 103 -39.87 -42.70 -7.75
C SER A 103 -41.16 -41.92 -8.11
N LYS A 104 -42.12 -42.60 -8.74
CA LYS A 104 -43.47 -42.05 -8.99
C LYS A 104 -44.15 -41.58 -7.70
N GLN A 105 -43.88 -42.28 -6.59
CA GLN A 105 -44.41 -41.94 -5.27
C GLN A 105 -43.81 -40.61 -4.76
N ALA A 106 -42.51 -40.39 -4.94
CA ALA A 106 -41.87 -39.12 -4.59
C ALA A 106 -42.39 -37.95 -5.45
N MET A 107 -42.54 -38.15 -6.76
CA MET A 107 -43.05 -37.12 -7.68
C MET A 107 -44.50 -36.70 -7.41
N ALA A 108 -45.31 -37.58 -6.82
CA ALA A 108 -46.68 -37.27 -6.40
C ALA A 108 -46.78 -36.74 -4.96
N PHE A 109 -45.68 -36.70 -4.22
CA PHE A 109 -45.68 -36.38 -2.80
C PHE A 109 -45.55 -34.88 -2.52
N GLN A 110 -46.28 -34.43 -1.50
CA GLN A 110 -46.18 -33.09 -0.92
C GLN A 110 -46.30 -33.19 0.60
N GLY A 111 -45.29 -32.75 1.35
CA GLY A 111 -45.28 -32.78 2.81
C GLY A 111 -43.92 -33.13 3.41
N LEU A 112 -43.89 -33.55 4.67
CA LEU A 112 -42.67 -33.99 5.35
C LEU A 112 -42.27 -35.41 4.89
N GLY A 113 -41.08 -35.54 4.30
CA GLY A 113 -40.57 -36.78 3.75
C GLY A 113 -39.12 -37.07 4.16
N LYS A 114 -38.78 -38.36 4.15
CA LYS A 114 -37.42 -38.90 4.20
C LYS A 114 -37.12 -39.46 2.81
N LEU A 115 -36.23 -38.83 2.06
CA LEU A 115 -35.77 -39.32 0.76
C LEU A 115 -34.54 -40.21 0.95
N ILE A 116 -34.59 -41.40 0.36
CA ILE A 116 -33.53 -42.41 0.37
C ILE A 116 -33.14 -42.80 -1.05
N THR A 117 -31.91 -43.27 -1.21
CA THR A 117 -31.41 -43.88 -2.47
C THR A 117 -32.15 -45.18 -2.79
N GLN A 118 -31.87 -45.78 -3.96
CA GLN A 118 -32.41 -47.11 -4.29
C GLN A 118 -31.84 -48.19 -3.37
N GLU A 119 -30.63 -47.97 -2.85
CA GLU A 119 -29.89 -48.81 -1.92
C GLU A 119 -30.34 -48.62 -0.45
N GLY A 120 -31.16 -47.60 -0.18
CA GLY A 120 -31.75 -47.33 1.13
C GLY A 120 -31.00 -46.31 1.99
N GLU A 121 -29.97 -45.67 1.45
CA GLU A 121 -29.15 -44.67 2.15
C GLU A 121 -29.92 -43.35 2.29
N LEU A 122 -29.81 -42.69 3.44
CA LEU A 122 -30.50 -41.42 3.69
C LEU A 122 -29.83 -40.25 2.97
N HIS A 123 -30.60 -39.56 2.12
CA HIS A 123 -30.18 -38.31 1.47
C HIS A 123 -30.85 -37.07 2.05
N TYR A 124 -32.16 -37.08 2.31
CA TYR A 124 -32.85 -35.87 2.76
C TYR A 124 -33.97 -36.15 3.76
N VAL A 125 -34.13 -35.25 4.74
CA VAL A 125 -35.26 -35.22 5.67
C VAL A 125 -35.81 -33.80 5.74
N GLY A 126 -37.04 -33.58 5.30
CA GLY A 126 -37.64 -32.24 5.32
C GLY A 126 -38.90 -32.13 4.48
N GLN A 127 -39.27 -30.92 4.08
CA GLN A 127 -40.40 -30.75 3.18
C GLN A 127 -40.02 -31.17 1.75
N VAL A 128 -40.86 -31.98 1.14
CA VAL A 128 -40.69 -32.45 -0.24
C VAL A 128 -41.90 -31.99 -1.03
N VAL A 129 -41.66 -31.40 -2.21
CA VAL A 129 -42.70 -30.99 -3.15
C VAL A 129 -42.38 -31.58 -4.51
N LYS A 130 -43.23 -32.48 -5.01
CA LYS A 130 -43.06 -33.16 -6.30
C LYS A 130 -41.70 -33.84 -6.46
N GLY A 131 -41.24 -34.51 -5.39
CA GLY A 131 -39.99 -35.26 -5.37
C GLY A 131 -38.73 -34.40 -5.23
N VAL A 132 -38.87 -33.09 -4.98
CA VAL A 132 -37.77 -32.14 -4.87
C VAL A 132 -37.73 -31.53 -3.46
N TYR A 133 -36.53 -31.24 -2.95
CA TYR A 133 -36.34 -30.59 -1.65
C TYR A 133 -36.99 -29.20 -1.63
N ALA A 134 -37.73 -28.91 -0.57
CA ALA A 134 -38.43 -27.64 -0.36
C ALA A 134 -38.45 -27.28 1.12
N GLY A 135 -38.68 -26.00 1.44
CA GLY A 135 -38.84 -25.53 2.82
C GLY A 135 -37.70 -25.97 3.74
N GLN A 136 -37.99 -26.15 5.02
CA GLN A 136 -36.99 -26.57 6.01
C GLN A 136 -36.63 -28.05 5.84
N GLY A 137 -35.33 -28.36 5.85
CA GLY A 137 -34.85 -29.74 5.78
C GLY A 137 -33.36 -29.91 6.04
N LYS A 138 -32.96 -31.17 6.14
CA LYS A 138 -31.58 -31.64 6.34
C LYS A 138 -31.17 -32.53 5.17
N LEU A 139 -30.00 -32.27 4.61
CA LEU A 139 -29.41 -33.00 3.50
C LEU A 139 -28.15 -33.72 3.99
N TYR A 140 -27.99 -34.97 3.57
CA TYR A 140 -26.93 -35.88 3.94
C TYR A 140 -26.18 -36.33 2.67
N ASN A 141 -24.90 -36.65 2.79
CA ASN A 141 -24.14 -37.30 1.71
C ASN A 141 -24.32 -38.83 1.74
N ASP A 142 -23.70 -39.53 0.79
CA ASP A 142 -23.70 -41.00 0.66
C ASP A 142 -23.18 -41.76 1.90
N ARG A 143 -22.52 -41.07 2.83
CA ARG A 143 -22.05 -41.63 4.11
C ARG A 143 -22.99 -41.28 5.28
N GLU A 144 -24.18 -40.79 4.98
CA GLU A 144 -25.18 -40.29 5.92
C GLU A 144 -24.65 -39.16 6.84
N VAL A 145 -23.64 -38.40 6.38
CA VAL A 145 -23.11 -37.24 7.08
C VAL A 145 -23.91 -36.01 6.68
N LEU A 146 -24.38 -35.23 7.66
CA LEU A 146 -25.11 -33.98 7.44
C LEU A 146 -24.21 -32.98 6.68
N ILE A 147 -24.66 -32.52 5.52
CA ILE A 147 -23.97 -31.53 4.67
C ILE A 147 -24.73 -30.21 4.57
N TYR A 148 -26.03 -30.19 4.89
CA TYR A 148 -26.80 -28.94 4.95
C TYR A 148 -28.01 -29.07 5.89
N ASP A 149 -28.28 -28.03 6.68
CA ASP A 149 -29.47 -27.87 7.52
C ASP A 149 -30.06 -26.48 7.30
N GLY A 150 -31.23 -26.38 6.68
CA GLY A 150 -31.83 -25.09 6.36
C GLY A 150 -32.95 -25.14 5.34
N GLU A 151 -33.21 -24.00 4.73
CA GLU A 151 -34.29 -23.81 3.78
C GLU A 151 -33.91 -24.21 2.34
N PHE A 152 -34.86 -24.82 1.63
CA PHE A 152 -34.74 -25.24 0.25
C PHE A 152 -35.84 -24.62 -0.62
N LYS A 153 -35.46 -24.28 -1.86
CA LYS A 153 -36.40 -23.88 -2.91
C LYS A 153 -35.99 -24.55 -4.21
N LYS A 154 -36.91 -25.34 -4.78
CA LYS A 154 -36.68 -26.10 -6.03
C LYS A 154 -35.40 -26.96 -5.97
N GLY A 155 -35.15 -27.60 -4.83
CA GLY A 155 -34.03 -28.52 -4.66
C GLY A 155 -32.72 -27.87 -4.25
N LEU A 156 -32.65 -26.54 -4.23
CA LEU A 156 -31.44 -25.79 -3.90
C LEU A 156 -31.56 -25.11 -2.54
N PRO A 157 -30.46 -25.01 -1.76
CA PRO A 157 -30.37 -24.12 -0.60
C PRO A 157 -30.88 -22.72 -0.92
N ASN A 158 -31.81 -22.20 -0.13
CA ASN A 158 -32.46 -20.90 -0.36
C ASN A 158 -33.06 -20.39 0.94
N GLY A 159 -32.77 -19.17 1.39
CA GLY A 159 -33.13 -18.69 2.72
C GLY A 159 -32.00 -18.97 3.73
N THR A 160 -32.31 -19.04 5.02
CA THR A 160 -31.25 -19.26 6.04
C THR A 160 -30.88 -20.73 6.15
N GLY A 161 -29.58 -21.01 6.34
CA GLY A 161 -29.12 -22.38 6.58
C GLY A 161 -27.69 -22.46 7.07
N THR A 162 -27.29 -23.70 7.35
CA THR A 162 -25.96 -24.08 7.80
C THR A 162 -25.43 -25.17 6.87
N GLN A 163 -24.28 -24.93 6.26
CA GLN A 163 -23.61 -25.87 5.38
C GLN A 163 -22.38 -26.48 6.07
N TYR A 164 -22.21 -27.78 5.87
CA TYR A 164 -21.09 -28.56 6.36
C TYR A 164 -20.34 -29.20 5.19
N ASN A 165 -19.07 -29.53 5.38
CA ASN A 165 -18.33 -30.33 4.42
C ASN A 165 -18.70 -31.83 4.51
N GLY A 166 -18.12 -32.67 3.64
CA GLY A 166 -18.39 -34.12 3.63
C GLY A 166 -17.99 -34.90 4.90
N PHE A 167 -17.29 -34.24 5.84
CA PHE A 167 -16.94 -34.78 7.15
C PHE A 167 -17.80 -34.19 8.29
N GLY A 168 -18.80 -33.37 7.97
CA GLY A 168 -19.69 -32.74 8.96
C GLY A 168 -19.09 -31.52 9.66
N GLN A 169 -17.98 -30.96 9.15
CA GLN A 169 -17.38 -29.74 9.70
C GLN A 169 -18.09 -28.50 9.13
N LEU A 170 -18.37 -27.52 9.99
CA LEU A 170 -19.05 -26.29 9.62
C LEU A 170 -18.24 -25.50 8.57
N VAL A 171 -18.88 -25.14 7.46
CA VAL A 171 -18.29 -24.36 6.37
C VAL A 171 -18.90 -22.96 6.30
N TYR A 172 -20.23 -22.88 6.42
CA TYR A 172 -20.95 -21.62 6.29
C TYR A 172 -22.25 -21.64 7.10
N GLN A 173 -22.61 -20.50 7.69
CA GLN A 173 -23.91 -20.26 8.29
C GLN A 173 -24.40 -18.87 7.87
N GLY A 174 -25.58 -18.80 7.24
CA GLY A 174 -26.07 -17.52 6.73
C GLY A 174 -27.20 -17.69 5.72
N SER A 175 -27.34 -16.71 4.84
CA SER A 175 -28.40 -16.72 3.83
C SER A 175 -27.93 -17.34 2.51
N PHE A 176 -28.83 -18.04 1.85
CA PHE A 176 -28.61 -18.71 0.58
C PHE A 176 -29.58 -18.20 -0.46
N LYS A 177 -29.14 -18.13 -1.71
CA LYS A 177 -29.98 -17.89 -2.86
C LYS A 177 -29.54 -18.80 -4.00
N ASP A 178 -30.47 -19.65 -4.43
CA ASP A 178 -30.26 -20.58 -5.55
C ASP A 178 -28.99 -21.44 -5.40
N GLY A 179 -28.74 -21.92 -4.17
CA GLY A 179 -27.60 -22.77 -3.83
C GLY A 179 -26.30 -22.03 -3.49
N LEU A 180 -26.26 -20.71 -3.64
CA LEU A 180 -25.07 -19.88 -3.40
C LEU A 180 -25.21 -19.05 -2.11
N PHE A 181 -24.08 -18.73 -1.47
CA PHE A 181 -24.05 -17.80 -0.35
C PHE A 181 -24.54 -16.42 -0.79
N SER A 182 -25.36 -15.78 0.04
CA SER A 182 -25.98 -14.49 -0.26
C SER A 182 -26.31 -13.75 1.04
N GLY A 183 -26.46 -12.43 0.99
CA GLY A 183 -26.80 -11.64 2.18
C GLY A 183 -25.77 -11.83 3.30
N SER A 184 -26.18 -11.61 4.55
CA SER A 184 -25.28 -11.78 5.70
C SER A 184 -24.99 -13.25 5.99
N GLY A 185 -23.73 -13.56 6.32
CA GLY A 185 -23.32 -14.89 6.74
C GLY A 185 -21.90 -14.96 7.30
N GLN A 186 -21.59 -16.11 7.85
CA GLN A 186 -20.33 -16.46 8.48
C GLN A 186 -19.74 -17.67 7.77
N ALA A 187 -18.50 -17.56 7.30
CA ALA A 187 -17.75 -18.66 6.70
C ALA A 187 -16.61 -19.08 7.62
N TYR A 188 -16.25 -20.36 7.61
CA TYR A 188 -15.28 -20.95 8.52
C TYR A 188 -14.12 -21.62 7.78
N HIS A 189 -12.93 -21.60 8.39
CA HIS A 189 -11.80 -22.41 7.97
C HIS A 189 -12.03 -23.89 8.35
N GLY A 190 -11.32 -24.83 7.73
CA GLY A 190 -11.40 -26.26 8.08
C GLY A 190 -11.01 -26.58 9.53
N SER A 191 -10.35 -25.65 10.22
CA SER A 191 -10.06 -25.72 11.66
C SER A 191 -11.24 -25.36 12.56
N GLY A 192 -12.37 -24.90 11.99
CA GLY A 192 -13.53 -24.39 12.72
C GLY A 192 -13.41 -22.93 13.15
N LYS A 193 -12.28 -22.26 12.89
CA LYS A 193 -12.12 -20.82 13.15
C LYS A 193 -12.84 -19.98 12.08
N MET A 194 -13.37 -18.82 12.48
CA MET A 194 -13.99 -17.87 11.56
C MET A 194 -13.02 -17.52 10.44
N ARG A 195 -13.50 -17.54 9.19
CA ARG A 195 -12.78 -17.10 7.99
C ARG A 195 -13.29 -15.74 7.52
N TYR A 196 -14.59 -15.53 7.59
CA TYR A 196 -15.23 -14.28 7.18
C TYR A 196 -16.58 -14.12 7.88
N ASP A 197 -16.88 -12.89 8.29
CA ASP A 197 -18.19 -12.48 8.79
C ASP A 197 -18.61 -11.21 8.04
N GLY A 198 -19.69 -11.28 7.27
CA GLY A 198 -20.11 -10.15 6.43
C GLY A 198 -21.14 -10.52 5.38
N GLU A 199 -21.20 -9.70 4.34
CA GLU A 199 -22.15 -9.85 3.24
C GLU A 199 -21.61 -10.72 2.10
N PHE A 200 -22.51 -11.43 1.43
CA PHE A 200 -22.23 -12.29 0.28
C PHE A 200 -23.17 -11.97 -0.88
N LYS A 201 -22.67 -12.14 -2.10
CA LYS A 201 -23.47 -12.10 -3.32
C LYS A 201 -22.96 -13.15 -4.31
N ASN A 202 -23.85 -14.06 -4.71
CA ASN A 202 -23.54 -15.15 -5.64
C ASN A 202 -22.32 -15.99 -5.21
N GLY A 203 -22.18 -16.25 -3.91
CA GLY A 203 -21.09 -17.05 -3.36
C GLY A 203 -19.82 -16.27 -3.00
N ALA A 204 -19.65 -15.03 -3.48
CA ALA A 204 -18.48 -14.20 -3.20
C ALA A 204 -18.74 -13.21 -2.05
N MET A 205 -17.68 -12.84 -1.31
CA MET A 205 -17.70 -11.77 -0.33
C MET A 205 -18.02 -10.44 -1.03
N GLN A 206 -18.95 -9.67 -0.46
CA GLN A 206 -19.48 -8.45 -1.04
C GLN A 206 -19.86 -7.49 0.08
N GLY A 207 -19.78 -6.17 -0.12
CA GLY A 207 -20.22 -5.20 0.90
C GLY A 207 -19.33 -5.21 2.14
N ALA A 208 -19.87 -4.78 3.28
CA ALA A 208 -19.10 -4.70 4.51
C ALA A 208 -18.82 -6.10 5.09
N GLY A 209 -17.60 -6.32 5.58
CA GLY A 209 -17.25 -7.55 6.27
C GLY A 209 -15.91 -7.52 6.99
N THR A 210 -15.66 -8.58 7.76
CA THR A 210 -14.41 -8.85 8.46
C THR A 210 -13.87 -10.21 8.03
N LYS A 211 -12.65 -10.23 7.51
CA LYS A 211 -11.93 -11.44 7.12
C LYS A 211 -10.89 -11.77 8.16
N TYR A 212 -10.67 -13.06 8.41
CA TYR A 212 -9.80 -13.56 9.48
C TYR A 212 -8.76 -14.53 8.95
N TYR A 213 -7.55 -14.43 9.51
CA TYR A 213 -6.50 -15.43 9.32
C TYR A 213 -6.90 -16.78 9.93
N VAL A 214 -6.22 -17.86 9.51
CA VAL A 214 -6.38 -19.20 10.11
C VAL A 214 -6.03 -19.23 11.61
N THR A 215 -5.29 -18.23 12.10
CA THR A 215 -4.97 -18.05 13.52
C THR A 215 -6.17 -17.55 14.31
N GLY A 216 -7.17 -16.96 13.65
CA GLY A 216 -8.32 -16.27 14.26
C GLY A 216 -8.12 -14.76 14.42
N GLN A 217 -6.92 -14.24 14.12
CA GLN A 217 -6.66 -12.79 14.08
C GLN A 217 -7.39 -12.16 12.90
N VAL A 218 -7.83 -10.91 13.08
CA VAL A 218 -8.42 -10.12 11.98
C VAL A 218 -7.35 -9.94 10.91
N GLN A 219 -7.71 -10.22 9.67
CA GLN A 219 -6.89 -9.94 8.49
C GLN A 219 -7.29 -8.61 7.87
N TYR A 220 -8.59 -8.37 7.71
CA TYR A 220 -9.10 -7.18 7.06
C TYR A 220 -10.51 -6.86 7.55
N THR A 221 -10.80 -5.58 7.76
CA THR A 221 -12.14 -5.07 8.04
C THR A 221 -12.44 -3.93 7.06
N GLY A 222 -13.52 -4.03 6.30
CA GLY A 222 -13.86 -3.02 5.30
C GLY A 222 -14.87 -3.52 4.27
N GLU A 223 -14.87 -2.89 3.10
CA GLU A 223 -15.75 -3.26 2.00
C GLU A 223 -15.11 -4.32 1.07
N PHE A 224 -15.96 -5.13 0.46
CA PHE A 224 -15.60 -6.18 -0.47
C PHE A 224 -16.39 -6.06 -1.77
N VAL A 225 -15.74 -6.38 -2.88
CA VAL A 225 -16.40 -6.58 -4.18
C VAL A 225 -15.82 -7.83 -4.82
N ASN A 226 -16.66 -8.85 -5.00
CA ASN A 226 -16.27 -10.13 -5.60
C ASN A 226 -14.99 -10.73 -4.99
N ASP A 227 -14.97 -10.92 -3.66
CA ASP A 227 -13.84 -11.46 -2.88
C ASP A 227 -12.60 -10.56 -2.73
N GLU A 228 -12.55 -9.40 -3.40
CA GLU A 228 -11.45 -8.43 -3.31
C GLU A 228 -11.77 -7.30 -2.33
N TYR A 229 -10.72 -6.76 -1.69
CA TYR A 229 -10.87 -5.56 -0.84
C TYR A 229 -11.21 -4.35 -1.70
N ALA A 230 -12.17 -3.56 -1.23
CA ALA A 230 -12.68 -2.39 -1.92
C ALA A 230 -13.02 -1.29 -0.91
N GLY A 231 -13.27 -0.08 -1.42
CA GLY A 231 -13.75 1.03 -0.61
C GLY A 231 -12.84 1.33 0.58
N LYS A 232 -13.41 1.76 1.70
CA LYS A 232 -12.64 2.02 2.93
C LYS A 232 -12.41 0.73 3.71
N GLY A 233 -11.18 0.51 4.18
CA GLY A 233 -10.89 -0.61 5.06
C GLY A 233 -9.54 -0.50 5.78
N THR A 234 -9.34 -1.42 6.71
CA THR A 234 -8.12 -1.56 7.50
C THR A 234 -7.60 -2.98 7.32
N LEU A 235 -6.33 -3.10 6.89
CA LEU A 235 -5.59 -4.33 6.73
C LEU A 235 -4.67 -4.53 7.94
N TYR A 236 -4.64 -5.75 8.47
CA TYR A 236 -3.86 -6.14 9.63
C TYR A 236 -2.89 -7.26 9.26
N ASP A 237 -1.77 -7.34 9.98
CA ASP A 237 -0.83 -8.46 9.90
C ASP A 237 -1.31 -9.67 10.73
N VAL A 238 -0.57 -10.78 10.65
CA VAL A 238 -0.90 -12.03 11.37
C VAL A 238 -0.82 -11.91 12.90
N PHE A 239 -0.25 -10.82 13.42
CA PHE A 239 -0.15 -10.50 14.84
C PHE A 239 -1.17 -9.45 15.29
N GLY A 240 -2.04 -8.98 14.39
CA GLY A 240 -3.09 -8.00 14.67
C GLY A 240 -2.61 -6.54 14.62
N LYS A 241 -1.42 -6.25 14.08
CA LYS A 241 -0.97 -4.86 13.88
C LYS A 241 -1.51 -4.32 12.57
N VAL A 242 -1.94 -3.06 12.57
CA VAL A 242 -2.37 -2.38 11.34
C VAL A 242 -1.20 -2.29 10.37
N GLN A 243 -1.39 -2.77 9.15
CA GLN A 243 -0.46 -2.58 8.03
C GLN A 243 -0.87 -1.37 7.20
N TYR A 244 -2.17 -1.21 6.94
CA TYR A 244 -2.70 -0.13 6.13
C TYR A 244 -4.12 0.22 6.57
N ASP A 245 -4.43 1.52 6.63
CA ASP A 245 -5.78 2.04 6.85
C ASP A 245 -6.09 3.10 5.78
N GLY A 246 -7.09 2.84 4.93
CA GLY A 246 -7.37 3.72 3.81
C GLY A 246 -8.31 3.12 2.76
N LEU A 247 -8.22 3.66 1.55
CA LEU A 247 -9.04 3.21 0.43
C LEU A 247 -8.38 2.04 -0.34
N PHE A 248 -9.22 1.16 -0.88
CA PHE A 248 -8.85 0.00 -1.67
C PHE A 248 -9.63 -0.05 -2.99
N LEU A 249 -8.96 -0.52 -4.04
CA LEU A 249 -9.58 -0.88 -5.31
C LEU A 249 -8.97 -2.18 -5.83
N ALA A 250 -9.80 -3.18 -6.06
CA ALA A 250 -9.38 -4.49 -6.54
C ALA A 250 -8.24 -5.12 -5.72
N GLY A 251 -8.36 -5.06 -4.38
CA GLY A 251 -7.37 -5.59 -3.45
C GLY A 251 -6.09 -4.76 -3.28
N LYS A 252 -5.92 -3.65 -4.01
CA LYS A 252 -4.74 -2.77 -3.93
C LYS A 252 -5.05 -1.48 -3.19
N TYR A 253 -4.02 -0.87 -2.59
CA TYR A 253 -4.13 0.47 -2.01
C TYR A 253 -4.42 1.49 -3.11
N GLU A 254 -5.43 2.31 -2.90
CA GLU A 254 -5.92 3.30 -3.86
C GLU A 254 -6.37 4.54 -3.09
N GLY A 255 -6.32 5.73 -3.68
CA GLY A 255 -6.80 6.95 -3.01
C GLY A 255 -6.03 7.26 -1.72
N VAL A 256 -6.66 7.94 -0.76
CA VAL A 256 -5.99 8.38 0.47
C VAL A 256 -5.90 7.23 1.48
N GLY A 257 -4.72 7.04 2.07
CA GLY A 257 -4.49 6.05 3.12
C GLY A 257 -3.24 6.31 3.96
N THR A 258 -3.09 5.52 5.01
CA THR A 258 -1.93 5.50 5.90
C THR A 258 -1.34 4.09 5.95
N LEU A 259 -0.05 3.98 5.63
CA LEU A 259 0.73 2.76 5.66
C LEU A 259 1.61 2.77 6.91
N TYR A 260 1.72 1.62 7.58
CA TYR A 260 2.43 1.46 8.84
C TYR A 260 3.60 0.47 8.68
N THR A 261 4.63 0.65 9.51
CA THR A 261 5.74 -0.31 9.64
C THR A 261 5.30 -1.54 10.43
N ASN A 262 6.10 -2.61 10.41
CA ASN A 262 5.90 -3.78 11.28
C ASN A 262 6.00 -3.48 12.79
N LYS A 263 6.58 -2.34 13.17
CA LYS A 263 6.63 -1.83 14.54
C LYS A 263 5.36 -1.03 14.91
N GLY A 264 4.50 -0.71 13.94
CA GLY A 264 3.27 0.06 14.13
C GLY A 264 3.45 1.58 14.02
N SER A 265 4.64 2.07 13.68
CA SER A 265 4.86 3.50 13.37
C SER A 265 4.34 3.82 11.97
N VAL A 266 3.90 5.06 11.73
CA VAL A 266 3.49 5.51 10.39
C VAL A 266 4.71 5.52 9.47
N LEU A 267 4.60 4.85 8.33
CA LEU A 267 5.59 4.87 7.26
C LEU A 267 5.24 5.93 6.22
N TYR A 268 3.98 6.00 5.81
CA TYR A 268 3.51 6.93 4.79
C TYR A 268 2.05 7.31 5.04
N THR A 269 1.69 8.56 4.79
CA THR A 269 0.30 9.02 4.72
C THR A 269 0.12 9.89 3.48
N GLY A 270 -0.90 9.62 2.68
CA GLY A 270 -1.09 10.33 1.41
C GLY A 270 -1.90 9.53 0.42
N ALA A 271 -1.81 9.92 -0.85
CA ALA A 271 -2.51 9.23 -1.93
C ALA A 271 -1.72 8.00 -2.45
N PHE A 272 -2.48 7.02 -2.94
CA PHE A 272 -2.04 5.77 -3.53
C PHE A 272 -2.73 5.55 -4.87
N SER A 273 -2.03 4.91 -5.80
CA SER A 273 -2.56 4.47 -7.08
C SER A 273 -1.97 3.09 -7.39
N ALA A 274 -2.84 2.09 -7.52
CA ALA A 274 -2.46 0.70 -7.79
C ALA A 274 -1.40 0.14 -6.83
N GLY A 275 -1.44 0.52 -5.55
CA GLY A 275 -0.51 0.08 -4.51
C GLY A 275 0.78 0.90 -4.37
N LEU A 276 1.02 1.89 -5.23
CA LEU A 276 2.19 2.77 -5.20
C LEU A 276 1.83 4.14 -4.63
N TYR A 277 2.80 4.82 -4.01
CA TYR A 277 2.63 6.23 -3.61
C TYR A 277 2.35 7.10 -4.84
N SER A 278 1.36 7.98 -4.73
CA SER A 278 0.95 8.86 -5.81
C SER A 278 0.34 10.14 -5.26
N GLY A 279 0.30 11.21 -6.05
CA GLY A 279 -0.27 12.49 -5.59
C GLY A 279 0.47 13.03 -4.37
N VAL A 280 -0.20 13.84 -3.54
CA VAL A 280 0.43 14.45 -2.36
C VAL A 280 0.50 13.46 -1.20
N GLY A 281 1.65 13.40 -0.53
CA GLY A 281 1.86 12.54 0.62
C GLY A 281 3.09 12.93 1.46
N LYS A 282 3.19 12.27 2.61
CA LYS A 282 4.28 12.42 3.58
C LYS A 282 4.85 11.06 3.93
N LEU A 283 6.15 10.92 3.76
CA LEU A 283 6.93 9.74 4.06
C LEU A 283 7.75 9.99 5.34
N PHE A 284 7.77 9.01 6.23
CA PHE A 284 8.41 9.10 7.55
C PHE A 284 9.55 8.09 7.67
N GLY A 285 10.63 8.50 8.34
CA GLY A 285 11.73 7.61 8.71
C GLY A 285 11.43 6.79 9.97
N GLU A 286 12.37 5.92 10.36
CA GLU A 286 12.20 5.06 11.55
C GLU A 286 12.02 5.84 12.86
N SER A 287 12.56 7.07 12.93
CA SER A 287 12.41 7.96 14.08
C SER A 287 11.02 8.58 14.21
N GLY A 288 10.15 8.39 13.21
CA GLY A 288 8.85 9.05 13.11
C GLY A 288 8.91 10.49 12.58
N LYS A 289 10.10 10.99 12.24
CA LYS A 289 10.27 12.30 11.59
C LYS A 289 9.99 12.19 10.08
N PRO A 290 9.44 13.24 9.44
CA PRO A 290 9.26 13.24 8.00
C PRO A 290 10.62 13.19 7.31
N ILE A 291 10.76 12.34 6.29
CA ILE A 291 11.90 12.33 5.37
C ILE A 291 11.55 12.98 4.04
N TYR A 292 10.25 13.01 3.70
CA TYR A 292 9.73 13.71 2.53
C TYR A 292 8.28 14.16 2.73
N ASP A 293 7.94 15.36 2.27
CA ASP A 293 6.59 15.94 2.24
C ASP A 293 6.38 16.60 0.87
N GLY A 294 5.57 16.01 0.00
CA GLY A 294 5.45 16.46 -1.38
C GLY A 294 4.66 15.52 -2.28
N ALA A 295 4.78 15.72 -3.59
CA ALA A 295 4.09 14.90 -4.58
C ALA A 295 4.87 13.64 -4.95
N PHE A 296 4.13 12.58 -5.30
CA PHE A 296 4.62 11.28 -5.70
C PHE A 296 4.00 10.87 -7.04
N GLN A 297 4.79 10.17 -7.84
CA GLN A 297 4.33 9.50 -9.06
C GLN A 297 5.02 8.14 -9.17
N ASN A 298 4.23 7.07 -9.28
CA ASN A 298 4.71 5.69 -9.36
C ASN A 298 5.70 5.32 -8.23
N GLY A 299 5.44 5.79 -7.00
CA GLY A 299 6.29 5.54 -5.84
C GLY A 299 7.55 6.42 -5.73
N GLN A 300 7.80 7.32 -6.68
CA GLN A 300 8.96 8.22 -6.66
C GLN A 300 8.55 9.67 -6.37
N TYR A 301 9.47 10.46 -5.80
CA TYR A 301 9.26 11.89 -5.61
C TYR A 301 9.06 12.59 -6.98
N SER A 302 8.07 13.46 -7.06
CA SER A 302 7.69 14.16 -8.29
C SER A 302 7.05 15.50 -7.98
N GLY A 303 7.21 16.50 -8.85
CA GLY A 303 6.65 17.84 -8.64
C GLY A 303 7.19 18.49 -7.36
N ALA A 304 6.45 19.45 -6.82
CA ALA A 304 6.85 20.18 -5.62
C ALA A 304 6.96 19.26 -4.39
N GLY A 305 8.06 19.39 -3.65
CA GLY A 305 8.26 18.67 -2.39
C GLY A 305 9.34 19.26 -1.50
N THR A 306 9.40 18.74 -0.28
CA THR A 306 10.42 19.04 0.73
C THR A 306 11.03 17.73 1.22
N GLU A 307 12.33 17.56 1.05
CA GLU A 307 13.12 16.46 1.62
C GLU A 307 13.79 16.93 2.91
N PHE A 308 13.90 16.03 3.89
CA PHE A 308 14.45 16.32 5.21
C PHE A 308 15.63 15.39 5.54
N TYR A 309 16.53 15.87 6.39
CA TYR A 309 17.51 15.02 7.08
C TYR A 309 16.87 14.23 8.21
N ASP A 310 17.57 13.22 8.74
CA ASP A 310 17.08 12.34 9.83
C ASP A 310 16.73 13.10 11.12
N ASP A 311 17.34 14.26 11.34
CA ASP A 311 17.03 15.14 12.46
C ASP A 311 15.78 16.02 12.24
N GLY A 312 15.21 16.00 11.03
CA GLY A 312 14.05 16.79 10.61
C GLY A 312 14.39 18.16 10.04
N THR A 313 15.67 18.51 9.90
CA THR A 313 16.07 19.74 9.20
C THR A 313 15.79 19.62 7.70
N VAL A 314 15.37 20.71 7.06
CA VAL A 314 15.11 20.70 5.61
C VAL A 314 16.42 20.46 4.88
N LYS A 315 16.46 19.48 3.99
CA LYS A 315 17.58 19.19 3.10
C LYS A 315 17.39 19.85 1.75
N PHE A 316 16.20 19.70 1.17
CA PHE A 316 15.86 20.28 -0.12
C PHE A 316 14.40 20.71 -0.16
N LYS A 317 14.11 21.83 -0.83
CA LYS A 317 12.77 22.29 -1.13
C LYS A 317 12.69 22.79 -2.57
N GLY A 318 11.90 22.14 -3.41
CA GLY A 318 11.82 22.45 -4.83
C GLY A 318 11.05 21.40 -5.62
N GLU A 319 11.27 21.39 -6.93
CA GLU A 319 10.65 20.41 -7.83
C GLU A 319 11.46 19.10 -7.92
N PHE A 320 10.75 18.00 -8.13
CA PHE A 320 11.32 16.66 -8.28
C PHE A 320 10.84 16.02 -9.58
N ALA A 321 11.69 15.20 -10.20
CA ALA A 321 11.31 14.33 -11.32
C ALA A 321 12.00 12.98 -11.16
N ALA A 322 11.20 11.90 -11.12
CA ALA A 322 11.68 10.53 -10.95
C ALA A 322 12.65 10.36 -9.77
N GLY A 323 12.33 10.99 -8.62
CA GLY A 323 13.15 10.92 -7.41
C GLY A 323 14.37 11.84 -7.37
N LYS A 324 14.65 12.62 -8.43
CA LYS A 324 15.79 13.55 -8.50
C LYS A 324 15.33 15.00 -8.43
N TYR A 325 16.18 15.89 -7.94
CA TYR A 325 15.93 17.33 -7.99
C TYR A 325 15.85 17.81 -9.45
N GLN A 326 14.82 18.59 -9.74
CA GLN A 326 14.53 19.10 -11.08
C GLN A 326 13.99 20.53 -10.94
N GLY A 327 14.15 21.39 -11.95
CA GLY A 327 13.60 22.74 -11.93
C GLY A 327 14.14 23.60 -10.79
N GLU A 328 13.39 24.61 -10.37
CA GLU A 328 13.80 25.53 -9.31
C GLU A 328 13.77 24.87 -7.92
N GLY A 329 14.78 25.14 -7.10
CA GLY A 329 14.88 24.60 -5.76
C GLY A 329 15.87 25.30 -4.85
N LYS A 330 15.81 24.94 -3.57
CA LYS A 330 16.75 25.37 -2.51
C LYS A 330 17.29 24.14 -1.81
N LEU A 331 18.61 24.02 -1.80
CA LEU A 331 19.35 23.01 -1.04
C LEU A 331 19.89 23.66 0.23
N PHE A 332 19.84 22.92 1.33
CA PHE A 332 20.26 23.35 2.65
C PHE A 332 21.29 22.35 3.20
N ALA A 333 22.23 22.84 4.01
CA ALA A 333 23.10 22.00 4.81
C ALA A 333 22.36 21.44 6.03
N ALA A 334 22.91 20.42 6.69
CA ALA A 334 22.36 19.88 7.95
C ALA A 334 22.28 20.91 9.09
N THR A 335 23.02 22.03 8.98
CA THR A 335 22.91 23.18 9.90
C THR A 335 21.65 24.03 9.66
N GLY A 336 20.89 23.76 8.61
CA GLY A 336 19.73 24.53 8.15
C GLY A 336 20.08 25.77 7.32
N LYS A 337 21.37 26.06 7.10
CA LYS A 337 21.81 27.18 6.25
C LYS A 337 21.71 26.79 4.76
N PRO A 338 21.35 27.73 3.86
CA PRO A 338 21.29 27.43 2.44
C PRO A 338 22.69 27.05 1.94
N SER A 339 22.77 26.04 1.07
CA SER A 339 24.00 25.67 0.36
C SER A 339 23.90 25.99 -1.14
N TYR A 340 22.68 25.94 -1.69
CA TYR A 340 22.40 26.35 -3.06
C TYR A 340 20.95 26.82 -3.26
N THR A 341 20.72 27.76 -4.17
CA THR A 341 19.40 28.17 -4.66
C THR A 341 19.46 28.39 -6.16
N GLY A 342 18.58 27.77 -6.94
CA GLY A 342 18.54 27.91 -8.39
C GLY A 342 17.92 26.70 -9.08
N SER A 343 18.21 26.55 -10.36
CA SER A 343 17.68 25.47 -11.19
C SER A 343 18.49 24.16 -11.07
N PHE A 344 17.78 23.03 -11.24
CA PHE A 344 18.31 21.67 -11.18
C PHE A 344 17.90 20.86 -12.40
N VAL A 345 18.81 20.03 -12.91
CA VAL A 345 18.49 18.99 -13.89
C VAL A 345 19.07 17.67 -13.40
N SER A 346 18.18 16.70 -13.13
CA SER A 346 18.57 15.36 -12.66
C SER A 346 19.51 15.38 -11.43
N GLY A 347 19.26 16.28 -10.48
CA GLY A 347 20.04 16.40 -9.24
C GLY A 347 21.25 17.33 -9.32
N LYS A 348 21.63 17.81 -10.52
CA LYS A 348 22.78 18.72 -10.71
C LYS A 348 22.31 20.16 -10.85
N PHE A 349 23.12 21.10 -10.35
CA PHE A 349 22.89 22.54 -10.57
C PHE A 349 22.96 22.87 -12.06
N GLU A 350 22.00 23.64 -12.56
CA GLU A 350 21.88 24.00 -13.98
C GLU A 350 21.26 25.39 -14.10
N GLY A 351 21.67 26.19 -15.10
CA GLY A 351 21.14 27.53 -15.31
C GLY A 351 21.53 28.52 -14.22
N GLU A 352 20.72 29.57 -14.02
CA GLU A 352 21.00 30.59 -13.00
C GLU A 352 20.84 30.04 -11.57
N GLY A 353 21.81 30.35 -10.72
CA GLY A 353 21.75 29.99 -9.31
C GLY A 353 22.75 30.74 -8.45
N GLN A 354 22.71 30.43 -7.15
CA GLN A 354 23.58 30.97 -6.13
C GLN A 354 24.02 29.86 -5.18
N LYS A 355 25.34 29.70 -5.03
CA LYS A 355 26.00 28.75 -4.12
C LYS A 355 26.48 29.49 -2.88
N PHE A 356 26.38 28.85 -1.72
CA PHE A 356 26.73 29.41 -0.41
C PHE A 356 27.76 28.53 0.30
N ASP A 357 28.49 29.12 1.25
CA ASP A 357 29.40 28.40 2.14
C ASP A 357 28.67 27.78 3.34
N ALA A 358 29.44 27.12 4.22
CA ALA A 358 28.91 26.51 5.44
C ALA A 358 28.28 27.53 6.41
N ASP A 359 28.62 28.81 6.27
CA ASP A 359 28.09 29.90 7.08
C ASP A 359 26.88 30.59 6.44
N GLY A 360 26.50 30.20 5.23
CA GLY A 360 25.40 30.79 4.46
C GLY A 360 25.79 32.07 3.74
N LEU A 361 27.08 32.39 3.64
CA LEU A 361 27.58 33.50 2.84
C LEU A 361 27.68 33.07 1.37
N PRO A 362 27.42 33.98 0.41
CA PRO A 362 27.52 33.65 -1.00
C PRO A 362 28.96 33.27 -1.36
N LEU A 363 29.13 32.19 -2.12
CA LEU A 363 30.40 31.81 -2.76
C LEU A 363 30.40 32.15 -4.25
N TYR A 364 29.26 31.92 -4.89
CA TYR A 364 29.07 32.17 -6.32
C TYR A 364 27.62 32.51 -6.63
N LYS A 365 27.39 33.42 -7.58
CA LYS A 365 26.08 33.70 -8.18
C LYS A 365 26.24 33.81 -9.69
N GLY A 366 25.52 33.01 -10.46
CA GLY A 366 25.66 32.99 -11.92
C GLY A 366 25.11 31.72 -12.56
N GLN A 367 25.61 31.43 -13.76
CA GLN A 367 25.21 30.28 -14.56
C GLN A 367 25.94 28.99 -14.12
N PHE A 368 25.22 27.89 -14.13
CA PHE A 368 25.71 26.55 -13.84
C PHE A 368 25.41 25.59 -14.99
N LYS A 369 26.30 24.64 -15.20
CA LYS A 369 26.08 23.50 -16.10
C LYS A 369 26.59 22.24 -15.45
N SER A 370 25.71 21.24 -15.30
CA SER A 370 26.06 19.95 -14.71
C SER A 370 26.76 20.04 -13.34
N GLY A 371 26.34 20.98 -12.49
CA GLY A 371 26.87 21.17 -11.13
C GLY A 371 28.06 22.11 -11.02
N LEU A 372 28.64 22.55 -12.13
CA LEU A 372 29.81 23.44 -12.17
C LEU A 372 29.42 24.83 -12.62
N GLU A 373 30.15 25.84 -12.15
CA GLU A 373 30.02 27.22 -12.63
C GLU A 373 30.38 27.29 -14.12
N ASP A 374 29.46 27.72 -14.97
CA ASP A 374 29.63 27.68 -16.42
C ASP A 374 28.75 28.76 -17.07
N GLY A 375 29.36 29.75 -17.71
CA GLY A 375 28.72 30.97 -18.17
C GLY A 375 29.04 32.19 -17.31
N SER A 376 28.22 33.24 -17.37
CA SER A 376 28.47 34.48 -16.62
C SER A 376 28.12 34.33 -15.13
N GLY A 377 28.94 34.88 -14.23
CA GLY A 377 28.67 34.90 -12.80
C GLY A 377 29.60 35.80 -11.99
N GLU A 378 29.50 35.69 -10.67
CA GLU A 378 30.27 36.43 -9.69
C GLU A 378 30.68 35.52 -8.53
N ARG A 379 31.97 35.52 -8.18
CA ARG A 379 32.54 34.83 -7.00
C ARG A 379 32.79 35.81 -5.87
N PHE A 380 32.64 35.33 -4.65
CA PHE A 380 32.81 36.10 -3.42
C PHE A 380 33.84 35.46 -2.49
N ASP A 381 34.48 36.28 -1.66
CA ASP A 381 35.34 35.80 -0.57
C ASP A 381 34.52 35.38 0.67
N LYS A 382 35.20 34.87 1.69
CA LYS A 382 34.58 34.47 2.97
C LYS A 382 33.93 35.63 3.76
N LYS A 383 34.08 36.88 3.31
CA LYS A 383 33.45 38.07 3.89
C LYS A 383 32.29 38.56 3.02
N GLY A 384 31.99 37.89 1.91
CA GLY A 384 30.99 38.29 0.93
C GLY A 384 31.46 39.39 -0.03
N THR A 385 32.76 39.67 -0.10
CA THR A 385 33.35 40.65 -1.03
C THR A 385 33.52 40.02 -2.41
N SER A 386 33.10 40.71 -3.46
CA SER A 386 33.30 40.28 -4.86
C SER A 386 34.79 40.09 -5.17
N LEU A 387 35.18 38.86 -5.49
CA LEU A 387 36.53 38.49 -5.93
C LEU A 387 36.68 38.62 -7.44
N TYR A 388 35.68 38.15 -8.18
CA TYR A 388 35.70 38.15 -9.64
C TYR A 388 34.27 38.11 -10.17
N LYS A 389 34.00 38.85 -11.25
CA LYS A 389 32.73 38.84 -11.98
C LYS A 389 33.06 38.65 -13.46
N GLY A 390 32.39 37.75 -14.17
CA GLY A 390 32.78 37.44 -15.55
C GLY A 390 32.37 36.04 -15.97
N PHE A 391 33.11 35.44 -16.89
CA PHE A 391 32.78 34.13 -17.44
C PHE A 391 33.51 33.00 -16.73
N PHE A 392 32.84 31.87 -16.64
CA PHE A 392 33.32 30.63 -16.08
C PHE A 392 33.10 29.49 -17.07
N GLN A 393 33.95 28.49 -17.02
CA GLN A 393 33.78 27.24 -17.75
C GLN A 393 34.24 26.11 -16.85
N ARG A 394 33.35 25.12 -16.61
CA ARG A 394 33.64 23.96 -15.75
C ARG A 394 34.24 24.33 -14.39
N GLY A 395 33.69 25.34 -13.72
CA GLY A 395 34.12 25.74 -12.38
C GLY A 395 35.41 26.57 -12.35
N ARG A 396 35.87 27.12 -13.48
CA ARG A 396 37.10 27.93 -13.57
C ARG A 396 36.82 29.24 -14.29
N ILE A 397 37.56 30.30 -13.97
CA ILE A 397 37.47 31.58 -14.67
C ILE A 397 37.85 31.38 -16.14
N TYR A 398 37.02 31.85 -17.08
CA TYR A 398 37.21 31.66 -18.51
C TYR A 398 37.33 33.00 -19.24
N TYR A 399 38.54 33.56 -19.27
CA TYR A 399 38.85 34.83 -19.92
C TYR A 399 38.49 34.93 -21.42
N PRO A 400 38.62 33.88 -22.25
CA PRO A 400 38.22 33.95 -23.65
C PRO A 400 36.73 34.19 -23.83
N GLY A 401 35.90 33.95 -22.81
CA GLY A 401 34.48 34.31 -22.83
C GLY A 401 34.22 35.80 -23.09
N PHE A 402 35.21 36.67 -22.96
CA PHE A 402 35.11 38.08 -23.33
C PHE A 402 35.49 38.38 -24.80
N LEU A 403 36.14 37.46 -25.52
CA LEU A 403 36.54 37.71 -26.91
C LEU A 403 35.30 37.92 -27.79
N GLY A 404 35.33 38.95 -28.62
CA GLY A 404 34.19 39.32 -29.47
C GLY A 404 33.05 40.01 -28.73
N PHE A 405 33.17 40.31 -27.43
CA PHE A 405 32.20 41.14 -26.72
C PHE A 405 32.47 42.63 -26.97
N SER A 406 31.40 43.43 -26.97
CA SER A 406 31.53 44.89 -26.99
C SER A 406 32.05 45.41 -25.64
N PRO A 407 32.77 46.55 -25.61
CA PRO A 407 33.24 47.15 -24.36
C PRO A 407 32.10 47.40 -23.36
N LYS A 408 30.90 47.76 -23.83
CA LYS A 408 29.72 47.93 -22.95
C LYS A 408 29.32 46.62 -22.24
N ALA A 409 29.44 45.48 -22.91
CA ALA A 409 29.11 44.19 -22.31
C ALA A 409 30.19 43.75 -21.31
N VAL A 410 31.46 44.02 -21.60
CA VAL A 410 32.56 43.83 -20.64
C VAL A 410 32.35 44.71 -19.42
N GLU A 411 32.01 45.99 -19.61
CA GLU A 411 31.71 46.91 -18.50
C GLU A 411 30.52 46.45 -17.65
N ALA A 412 29.48 45.89 -18.25
CA ALA A 412 28.35 45.35 -17.50
C ALA A 412 28.76 44.16 -16.59
N LEU A 413 29.76 43.38 -17.02
CA LEU A 413 30.29 42.23 -16.30
C LEU A 413 31.41 42.59 -15.31
N LEU A 414 32.24 43.59 -15.59
CA LEU A 414 33.44 43.91 -14.80
C LEU A 414 33.44 45.32 -14.20
N ASP A 415 32.34 46.08 -14.29
CA ASP A 415 32.25 47.50 -13.94
C ASP A 415 33.04 48.41 -14.92
N LYS A 416 33.26 49.69 -14.60
CA LYS A 416 34.00 50.59 -15.49
C LYS A 416 35.50 50.34 -15.40
N PRO A 417 36.25 50.43 -16.52
CA PRO A 417 37.72 50.39 -16.45
C PRO A 417 38.24 51.57 -15.64
N THR A 418 39.39 51.37 -14.99
CA THR A 418 40.08 52.43 -14.25
C THR A 418 40.94 53.32 -15.15
N ASP A 419 41.34 52.81 -16.31
CA ASP A 419 42.12 53.59 -17.29
C ASP A 419 41.82 53.09 -18.70
N VAL A 420 41.92 53.99 -19.68
CA VAL A 420 41.71 53.70 -21.11
C VAL A 420 42.77 54.44 -21.91
N THR A 421 43.68 53.71 -22.56
CA THR A 421 44.82 54.27 -23.28
C THR A 421 44.85 53.80 -24.74
N MET A 422 45.52 54.56 -25.60
CA MET A 422 45.78 54.17 -26.99
C MET A 422 46.98 53.22 -27.05
N ALA A 423 46.84 52.09 -27.74
CA ALA A 423 47.94 51.16 -27.93
C ALA A 423 49.09 51.80 -28.73
N THR A 424 50.33 51.54 -28.32
CA THR A 424 51.55 52.16 -28.87
C THR A 424 51.99 51.64 -30.24
N SER A 425 51.28 50.68 -30.84
CA SER A 425 51.71 49.96 -32.05
C SER A 425 51.21 50.49 -33.40
N GLY A 426 50.72 51.74 -33.47
CA GLY A 426 50.30 52.36 -34.75
C GLY A 426 48.97 51.81 -35.33
N GLU A 427 48.32 50.87 -34.65
CA GLU A 427 46.96 50.42 -34.94
C GLU A 427 45.95 51.19 -34.08
N GLN A 428 44.75 51.48 -34.61
CA GLN A 428 43.65 52.10 -33.86
C GLN A 428 43.05 51.11 -32.85
N LYS A 429 43.78 50.83 -31.77
CA LYS A 429 43.36 49.94 -30.69
C LYS A 429 43.36 50.68 -29.36
N LEU A 430 42.33 50.42 -28.54
CA LEU A 430 42.24 50.88 -27.16
C LEU A 430 42.61 49.76 -26.20
N GLU A 431 43.33 50.10 -25.14
CA GLU A 431 43.55 49.22 -24.01
C GLU A 431 42.69 49.70 -22.84
N MET A 432 41.84 48.84 -22.31
CA MET A 432 41.03 49.10 -21.11
C MET A 432 41.62 48.35 -19.92
N LEU A 433 41.99 49.09 -18.87
CA LEU A 433 42.57 48.54 -17.65
C LEU A 433 41.49 48.34 -16.58
N TYR A 434 41.32 47.10 -16.14
CA TYR A 434 40.44 46.72 -15.04
C TYR A 434 41.28 46.36 -13.83
N SER A 435 41.84 47.37 -13.16
CA SER A 435 42.79 47.17 -12.07
C SER A 435 42.23 46.34 -10.90
N LYS A 436 40.93 46.45 -10.60
CA LYS A 436 40.24 45.62 -9.59
C LYS A 436 40.39 44.12 -9.86
N TYR A 437 40.27 43.72 -11.12
CA TYR A 437 40.36 42.33 -11.57
C TYR A 437 41.75 41.99 -12.13
N LYS A 438 42.65 42.98 -12.25
CA LYS A 438 44.03 42.90 -12.75
C LYS A 438 44.10 42.30 -14.17
N MET A 439 43.26 42.85 -15.05
CA MET A 439 43.14 42.48 -16.46
C MET A 439 43.28 43.70 -17.35
N THR A 440 43.81 43.49 -18.55
CA THR A 440 43.85 44.47 -19.63
C THR A 440 43.16 43.89 -20.85
N PHE A 441 42.26 44.65 -21.47
CA PHE A 441 41.54 44.25 -22.67
C PHE A 441 41.98 45.10 -23.85
N GLN A 442 42.34 44.48 -24.96
CA GLN A 442 42.63 45.19 -26.21
C GLN A 442 41.42 45.15 -27.12
N LEU A 443 40.95 46.33 -27.55
CA LEU A 443 39.78 46.47 -28.40
C LEU A 443 40.18 46.92 -29.80
N GLU A 444 39.56 46.30 -30.79
CA GLU A 444 39.58 46.79 -32.17
C GLU A 444 38.44 47.79 -32.36
N LEU A 445 38.78 49.01 -32.78
CA LEU A 445 37.80 50.07 -32.97
C LEU A 445 37.09 49.92 -34.32
N SER A 446 35.75 49.94 -34.29
CA SER A 446 34.96 50.03 -35.52
C SER A 446 35.10 51.44 -36.12
N LYS A 447 35.37 51.48 -37.44
CA LYS A 447 35.50 52.74 -38.21
C LYS A 447 34.17 53.47 -38.40
N GLU A 448 33.05 52.76 -38.31
CA GLU A 448 31.72 53.32 -38.56
C GLU A 448 31.00 53.71 -37.26
N ASN A 449 31.13 52.88 -36.22
CA ASN A 449 30.41 53.09 -34.96
C ASN A 449 31.19 52.50 -33.78
N ALA A 450 31.64 53.38 -32.88
CA ALA A 450 32.41 53.00 -31.70
C ALA A 450 31.75 51.93 -30.80
N LYS A 451 30.41 51.78 -30.86
CA LYS A 451 29.68 50.74 -30.09
C LYS A 451 29.89 49.32 -30.62
N ASP A 452 30.33 49.19 -31.87
CA ASP A 452 30.57 47.90 -32.53
C ASP A 452 32.02 47.44 -32.39
N SER A 453 32.84 48.19 -31.64
CA SER A 453 34.20 47.79 -31.27
C SER A 453 34.16 46.50 -30.45
N LEU A 454 35.09 45.57 -30.70
CA LEU A 454 35.10 44.26 -30.07
C LEU A 454 36.40 44.01 -29.31
N VAL A 455 36.31 43.27 -28.22
CA VAL A 455 37.49 42.73 -27.54
C VAL A 455 38.19 41.73 -28.45
N THR A 456 39.47 41.96 -28.70
CA THR A 456 40.30 41.11 -29.56
C THR A 456 41.38 40.36 -28.79
N ALA A 457 41.78 40.86 -27.61
CA ALA A 457 42.70 40.15 -26.73
C ALA A 457 42.41 40.46 -25.26
N VAL A 458 42.75 39.50 -24.39
CA VAL A 458 42.68 39.65 -22.92
C VAL A 458 44.03 39.28 -22.34
N GLU A 459 44.57 40.15 -21.51
CA GLU A 459 45.83 39.95 -20.81
C GLU A 459 45.64 39.97 -19.29
N VAL A 460 46.26 39.01 -18.61
CA VAL A 460 46.24 38.87 -17.15
C VAL A 460 47.66 39.02 -16.60
N TRP A 461 47.85 39.89 -15.61
CA TRP A 461 49.18 40.36 -15.18
C TRP A 461 49.43 40.30 -13.66
N ASN A 462 48.60 39.56 -12.91
CA ASN A 462 48.74 39.37 -11.46
C ASN A 462 49.06 37.92 -11.07
N GLU A 463 49.69 37.70 -9.92
CA GLU A 463 50.00 36.34 -9.47
C GLU A 463 48.75 35.44 -9.32
N SER A 464 47.62 35.99 -8.86
CA SER A 464 46.38 35.23 -8.68
C SER A 464 45.76 34.77 -10.01
N GLY A 465 45.61 35.68 -10.98
CA GLY A 465 45.02 35.34 -12.27
C GLY A 465 45.95 34.47 -13.12
N LEU A 466 47.26 34.58 -12.92
CA LEU A 466 48.22 33.65 -13.52
C LEU A 466 48.11 32.24 -12.92
N GLN A 467 47.85 32.09 -11.62
CA GLN A 467 47.59 30.77 -11.03
C GLN A 467 46.35 30.10 -11.64
N ASP A 468 45.27 30.87 -11.86
CA ASP A 468 44.05 30.35 -12.47
C ASP A 468 44.30 29.90 -13.92
N ILE A 469 45.05 30.68 -14.70
CA ILE A 469 45.41 30.32 -16.08
C ILE A 469 46.31 29.07 -16.10
N ASP A 470 47.30 29.01 -15.21
CA ASP A 470 48.20 27.87 -15.13
C ASP A 470 47.44 26.57 -14.77
N ALA A 471 46.44 26.66 -13.90
CA ALA A 471 45.62 25.52 -13.52
C ALA A 471 44.67 25.07 -14.65
N ILE A 472 44.07 26.02 -15.38
CA ILE A 472 43.30 25.75 -16.61
C ILE A 472 44.18 25.00 -17.60
N VAL A 473 45.32 25.58 -17.96
CA VAL A 473 46.27 25.06 -18.95
C VAL A 473 46.82 23.67 -18.58
N LYS A 474 47.11 23.42 -17.30
CA LYS A 474 47.63 22.13 -16.83
C LYS A 474 46.56 21.05 -16.66
N GLY A 475 45.29 21.36 -16.93
CA GLY A 475 44.18 20.42 -16.81
C GLY A 475 43.92 19.92 -15.38
N LYS A 476 44.61 20.47 -14.37
CA LYS A 476 44.41 20.11 -12.96
C LYS A 476 43.15 20.76 -12.44
N ASP A 477 42.26 19.99 -11.81
CA ASP A 477 41.16 20.56 -11.04
C ASP A 477 41.71 21.50 -9.99
N VAL A 478 41.32 22.77 -10.13
CA VAL A 478 41.76 23.83 -9.23
C VAL A 478 41.04 23.58 -7.91
N ALA A 479 41.81 23.36 -6.85
CA ALA A 479 41.32 22.88 -5.57
C ALA A 479 40.17 23.74 -5.02
N GLY A 480 39.05 23.08 -4.68
CA GLY A 480 37.87 23.72 -4.09
C GLY A 480 36.55 22.96 -4.26
N ALA A 481 36.53 21.85 -5.02
CA ALA A 481 35.37 20.97 -5.10
C ALA A 481 35.46 19.85 -4.05
N ASP A 482 35.29 20.20 -2.77
CA ASP A 482 35.01 19.17 -1.77
C ASP A 482 33.61 18.58 -2.01
N ALA A 483 33.63 17.28 -2.32
CA ALA A 483 32.60 16.27 -2.14
C ALA A 483 31.12 16.71 -2.20
N LEU A 484 30.46 16.40 -3.32
CA LEU A 484 29.07 15.91 -3.30
C LEU A 484 28.92 14.82 -4.38
N ASP A 485 28.92 13.59 -3.87
CA ASP A 485 28.47 12.30 -4.44
C ASP A 485 28.50 12.09 -5.96
N GLU A 486 29.38 11.17 -6.39
CA GLU A 486 29.18 10.41 -7.62
C GLU A 486 27.82 9.68 -7.58
N PRO A 487 27.11 9.64 -8.71
CA PRO A 487 26.77 8.31 -9.19
C PRO A 487 27.03 8.14 -10.70
N SER A 488 27.78 7.06 -10.95
CA SER A 488 27.80 6.16 -12.11
C SER A 488 27.30 6.62 -13.49
N ASN A 489 28.17 6.34 -14.47
CA ASN A 489 27.89 6.12 -15.89
C ASN A 489 27.31 7.31 -16.68
N ALA A 490 28.18 8.24 -17.05
CA ALA A 490 28.05 9.00 -18.29
C ALA A 490 29.34 8.86 -19.11
N LYS A 491 29.39 7.86 -20.00
CA LYS A 491 30.34 7.84 -21.12
C LYS A 491 29.91 8.95 -22.08
N GLY A 492 30.66 10.04 -22.06
CA GLY A 492 30.45 11.22 -22.89
C GLY A 492 31.28 12.38 -22.34
N GLU A 493 32.58 12.17 -22.14
CA GLU A 493 33.48 13.31 -21.99
C GLU A 493 33.47 14.07 -23.33
N ASP A 494 32.84 15.25 -23.36
CA ASP A 494 33.08 16.21 -24.43
C ASP A 494 34.58 16.51 -24.47
N ALA A 495 35.24 15.94 -25.48
CA ALA A 495 36.68 16.01 -25.73
C ALA A 495 37.16 17.41 -26.13
N ASP A 496 36.26 18.38 -26.27
CA ASP A 496 36.49 19.63 -27.01
C ASP A 496 37.03 20.81 -26.18
N THR A 497 37.35 20.60 -24.90
CA THR A 497 37.75 21.70 -23.99
C THR A 497 38.89 21.34 -23.03
N LYS A 498 39.50 20.16 -23.16
CA LYS A 498 40.78 19.87 -22.48
C LYS A 498 41.87 20.70 -23.19
N PRO A 499 42.67 21.51 -22.45
CA PRO A 499 43.80 22.21 -23.03
C PRO A 499 44.70 21.25 -23.78
N SER A 500 44.98 21.56 -25.03
CA SER A 500 45.95 20.85 -25.84
C SER A 500 47.13 21.77 -26.09
N LEU A 501 48.35 21.22 -25.98
CA LEU A 501 49.55 21.97 -26.34
C LEU A 501 49.51 22.26 -27.85
N TYR A 502 49.46 23.54 -28.21
CA TYR A 502 49.45 23.96 -29.60
C TYR A 502 50.87 24.20 -30.11
N ARG A 503 51.69 24.93 -29.33
CA ARG A 503 53.09 25.25 -29.65
C ARG A 503 53.87 25.52 -28.38
N LYS A 504 55.17 25.20 -28.37
CA LYS A 504 56.10 25.63 -27.32
C LYS A 504 57.35 26.22 -27.95
N ASP A 505 57.71 27.44 -27.58
CA ASP A 505 58.85 28.17 -28.14
C ASP A 505 59.53 29.02 -27.07
N GLY A 506 60.71 28.59 -26.61
CA GLY A 506 61.43 29.21 -25.50
C GLY A 506 60.57 29.36 -24.24
N ASN A 507 60.43 30.60 -23.77
CA ASN A 507 59.64 30.96 -22.59
C ASN A 507 58.14 31.10 -22.87
N VAL A 508 57.68 30.89 -24.10
CA VAL A 508 56.26 31.00 -24.46
C VAL A 508 55.71 29.61 -24.77
N THR A 509 54.62 29.25 -24.10
CA THR A 509 53.86 28.04 -24.43
C THR A 509 52.46 28.45 -24.83
N VAL A 510 52.02 27.96 -25.99
CA VAL A 510 50.70 28.23 -26.54
C VAL A 510 49.83 26.99 -26.34
N TYR A 511 48.70 27.17 -25.67
CA TYR A 511 47.71 26.12 -25.48
C TYR A 511 46.44 26.45 -26.24
N LYS A 512 45.84 25.46 -26.88
CA LYS A 512 44.49 25.55 -27.45
C LYS A 512 43.49 25.04 -26.42
N VAL A 513 42.52 25.88 -26.05
CA VAL A 513 41.42 25.53 -25.13
C VAL A 513 40.12 25.94 -25.81
N GLY A 514 39.34 24.97 -26.29
CA GLY A 514 38.26 25.23 -27.24
C GLY A 514 38.81 25.91 -28.50
N ASP A 515 38.20 27.03 -28.90
CA ASP A 515 38.60 27.80 -30.09
C ASP A 515 39.62 28.92 -29.83
N ALA A 516 40.14 29.02 -28.60
CA ALA A 516 41.06 30.09 -28.21
C ALA A 516 42.51 29.59 -28.04
N LEU A 517 43.47 30.46 -28.35
CA LEU A 517 44.89 30.23 -28.07
C LEU A 517 45.32 31.07 -26.87
N TYR A 518 45.87 30.39 -25.86
CA TYR A 518 46.46 30.98 -24.67
C TYR A 518 47.97 31.03 -24.83
N TYR A 519 48.53 32.22 -24.96
CA TYR A 519 49.96 32.50 -25.01
C TYR A 519 50.46 32.74 -23.59
N CYS A 520 51.08 31.72 -23.01
CA CYS A 520 51.55 31.69 -21.64
C CYS A 520 53.07 31.93 -21.58
N TYR A 521 53.50 33.00 -20.93
CA TYR A 521 54.90 33.39 -20.78
C TYR A 521 55.42 32.92 -19.43
N TYR A 522 56.42 32.03 -19.43
CA TYR A 522 56.99 31.40 -18.26
C TYR A 522 58.40 31.92 -17.96
N ASN A 523 58.75 31.95 -16.67
CA ASN A 523 60.13 32.03 -16.21
C ASN A 523 60.42 30.80 -15.35
N GLY A 524 61.14 29.83 -15.93
CA GLY A 524 61.21 28.48 -15.39
C GLY A 524 59.83 27.83 -15.38
N GLU A 525 59.37 27.38 -14.21
CA GLU A 525 58.03 26.79 -14.04
C GLU A 525 56.95 27.81 -13.66
N LYS A 526 57.33 29.06 -13.37
CA LYS A 526 56.40 30.12 -12.93
C LYS A 526 55.80 30.83 -14.13
N LEU A 527 54.47 30.86 -14.24
CA LEU A 527 53.77 31.68 -15.22
C LEU A 527 53.87 33.16 -14.82
N LEU A 528 54.40 34.01 -15.71
CA LEU A 528 54.60 35.45 -15.48
C LEU A 528 53.53 36.31 -16.13
N ARG A 529 53.01 35.90 -17.28
CA ARG A 529 52.01 36.63 -18.06
C ARG A 529 51.25 35.65 -18.91
N ALA A 530 49.97 35.92 -19.14
CA ALA A 530 49.21 35.16 -20.11
C ALA A 530 48.28 36.06 -20.91
N MET A 531 48.22 35.77 -22.21
CA MET A 531 47.38 36.46 -23.17
C MET A 531 46.50 35.45 -23.88
N VAL A 532 45.25 35.82 -24.12
CA VAL A 532 44.39 35.07 -25.03
C VAL A 532 44.33 35.82 -26.35
N GLY A 533 44.72 35.15 -27.42
CA GLY A 533 44.59 35.65 -28.79
C GLY A 533 43.52 34.89 -29.57
N PRO A 534 42.92 35.51 -30.59
CA PRO A 534 41.99 34.84 -31.48
C PRO A 534 42.75 33.77 -32.27
N TYR A 535 42.12 32.60 -32.48
CA TYR A 535 42.62 31.61 -33.44
C TYR A 535 42.43 32.17 -34.86
N LYS A 536 43.44 32.88 -35.38
CA LYS A 536 43.50 33.19 -36.81
C LYS A 536 44.12 31.98 -37.51
N GLN A 537 43.31 31.24 -38.25
CA GLN A 537 43.82 30.31 -39.27
C GLN A 537 44.56 31.13 -40.32
N GLY A 538 45.88 30.99 -40.37
CA GLY A 538 46.76 31.69 -41.30
C GLY A 538 48.21 31.32 -41.04
#